data_AF-A0A963JER6-F1
#
_entry.id   AF-A0A963JER6-F1
#
_cell.length_a   1.000
_cell.length_b   1.000
_cell.length_c   1.000
_cell.angle_alpha   90.00
_cell.angle_beta   90.00
_cell.angle_gamma   90.00
#
_symmetry.space_group_name_H-M   'P 1'
#
loop_
_entity.id
_entity.type
_entity.pdbx_description
1 polymer ?
#
loop_
_entity_poly.entity_id
_entity_poly.type
_entity_poly.pdbx_seq_one_letter_code
_entity_poly.pdbx_strand_id
1 'polypeptide(L)'
;MRLNQIKLSGFKSFAEPTTFQLPGQRVGVVGPNGCGKSNIIDAVRWVLGESKASELRGESMQDVIFNGSGTRKPAGRASVELVFDNSDARAGGQWNAFGEIAVRRVLTRDGSSSYFINGQPVRRRDVHDVFLGTGLGPRAYAIIGQGTISRIIESRPEELRLFLEEAAGVSKYKERRRETENRLKDTRENLTRVDDILRELGANLDRLEQQAEVAQRYQQLQRDGTLKLHQLWFLKHRDAASEEARVAQAAAQAQTELDARLAGLRHVEADLETIRLAHYAASDALHGRQGELAEAALEVSRLEERIRYVVDSRQRMQQRLAELHAASEQWGQRRAQAEAELEQVAAQIAGADEQVALHAAQLDEHAARLPALDDALRAAQARSGEQRAAVAQVQQQIQVLAAEGRGVDEQLKQLQLRRERLAGEQRG
;
A
#
# COMPACT_ATOMS: atom_id res chain seq x y z
N MET A 1 -4.95 6.68 119.36
CA MET A 1 -5.78 7.73 118.71
C MET A 1 -6.94 8.07 119.62
N ARG A 2 -7.02 9.32 120.12
CA ARG A 2 -8.01 9.76 121.12
C ARG A 2 -8.66 11.07 120.68
N LEU A 3 -9.97 11.20 120.83
CA LEU A 3 -10.68 12.44 120.50
C LEU A 3 -10.47 13.50 121.61
N ASN A 4 -9.79 14.60 121.29
CA ASN A 4 -9.49 15.69 122.23
C ASN A 4 -10.54 16.82 122.17
N GLN A 5 -11.07 17.11 120.98
CA GLN A 5 -11.93 18.27 120.77
C GLN A 5 -13.01 17.98 119.72
N ILE A 6 -14.20 18.51 119.95
CA ILE A 6 -15.30 18.53 118.98
C ILE A 6 -15.72 19.99 118.77
N LYS A 7 -15.64 20.49 117.54
CA LYS A 7 -16.16 21.82 117.17
C LYS A 7 -17.38 21.65 116.27
N LEU A 8 -18.49 22.23 116.66
CA LEU A 8 -19.78 22.17 115.96
C LEU A 8 -20.19 23.57 115.55
N SER A 9 -20.70 23.74 114.33
CA SER A 9 -21.30 25.01 113.89
C SER A 9 -22.41 24.72 112.89
N GLY A 10 -23.60 25.28 113.13
CA GLY A 10 -24.77 25.06 112.27
C GLY A 10 -25.20 23.60 112.15
N PHE A 11 -24.85 22.75 113.12
CA PHE A 11 -25.12 21.31 113.10
C PHE A 11 -26.28 20.97 114.06
N LYS A 12 -27.41 20.50 113.52
CA LYS A 12 -28.62 20.16 114.28
C LYS A 12 -28.94 21.23 115.32
N SER A 13 -29.03 20.91 116.60
CA SER A 13 -29.33 21.84 117.70
C SER A 13 -28.26 22.92 117.95
N PHE A 14 -27.07 22.83 117.35
CA PHE A 14 -25.95 23.74 117.56
C PHE A 14 -25.90 24.82 116.48
N ALA A 15 -26.67 25.90 116.68
CA ALA A 15 -26.73 27.03 115.76
C ALA A 15 -25.42 27.82 115.69
N GLU A 16 -24.82 28.13 116.84
CA GLU A 16 -23.60 28.91 116.97
C GLU A 16 -22.35 28.00 117.11
N PRO A 17 -21.16 28.48 116.71
CA PRO A 17 -19.91 27.76 116.91
C PRO A 17 -19.71 27.36 118.38
N THR A 18 -19.78 26.06 118.65
CA THR A 18 -19.65 25.47 119.98
C THR A 18 -18.49 24.50 119.99
N THR A 19 -17.61 24.62 120.97
CA THR A 19 -16.42 23.78 121.10
C THR A 19 -16.49 23.01 122.41
N PHE A 20 -16.43 21.68 122.31
CA PHE A 20 -16.32 20.77 123.44
C PHE A 20 -14.88 20.26 123.56
N GLN A 21 -14.29 20.41 124.74
CA GLN A 21 -13.01 19.78 125.08
C GLN A 21 -13.26 18.48 125.83
N LEU A 22 -12.48 17.46 125.51
CA LEU A 22 -12.58 16.11 126.08
C LEU A 22 -11.26 15.75 126.79
N PRO A 23 -10.97 16.31 127.98
CA PRO A 23 -9.65 16.24 128.60
C PRO A 23 -9.31 14.86 129.23
N GLY A 24 -10.28 13.95 129.36
CA GLY A 24 -10.12 12.69 130.09
C GLY A 24 -10.57 11.44 129.31
N GLN A 25 -10.20 10.26 129.81
CA GLN A 25 -10.61 8.96 129.22
C GLN A 25 -12.12 8.67 129.40
N ARG A 26 -12.74 9.28 130.41
CA ARG A 26 -14.18 9.18 130.68
C ARG A 26 -14.75 10.58 130.74
N VAL A 27 -15.70 10.88 129.86
CA VAL A 27 -16.41 12.16 129.81
C VAL A 27 -17.91 11.88 129.82
N GLY A 28 -18.61 12.51 130.76
CA GLY A 28 -20.07 12.43 130.85
C GLY A 28 -20.74 13.63 130.20
N VAL A 29 -21.61 13.39 129.22
CA VAL A 29 -22.47 14.44 128.65
C VAL A 29 -23.85 14.33 129.30
N VAL A 30 -24.18 15.29 130.15
CA VAL A 30 -25.46 15.33 130.89
C VAL A 30 -26.30 16.54 130.50
N GLY A 31 -27.61 16.43 130.70
CA GLY A 31 -28.56 17.49 130.38
C GLY A 31 -29.99 16.96 130.27
N PRO A 32 -31.00 17.84 130.24
CA PRO A 32 -32.41 17.44 130.13
C PRO A 32 -32.73 16.82 128.76
N ASN A 33 -33.87 16.14 128.66
CA ASN A 33 -34.30 15.58 127.37
C ASN A 33 -34.53 16.70 126.35
N GLY A 34 -34.11 16.47 125.09
CA GLY A 34 -34.20 17.47 124.02
C GLY A 34 -33.06 18.50 123.96
N CYS A 35 -32.10 18.53 124.89
CA CYS A 35 -30.99 19.49 124.85
C CYS A 35 -29.88 19.20 123.82
N GLY A 36 -30.06 18.19 122.95
CA GLY A 36 -29.11 17.88 121.88
C GLY A 36 -27.95 16.95 122.27
N LYS A 37 -28.01 16.25 123.41
CA LYS A 37 -26.96 15.29 123.84
C LYS A 37 -26.62 14.25 122.77
N SER A 38 -27.64 13.60 122.21
CA SER A 38 -27.47 12.57 121.18
C SER A 38 -26.89 13.13 119.88
N ASN A 39 -27.10 14.43 119.60
CA ASN A 39 -26.57 15.08 118.40
C ASN A 39 -25.04 15.16 118.42
N ILE A 40 -24.40 15.10 119.58
CA ILE A 40 -22.93 15.07 119.68
C ILE A 40 -22.39 13.76 119.09
N ILE A 41 -23.03 12.63 119.38
CA ILE A 41 -22.66 11.32 118.81
C ILE A 41 -22.94 11.30 117.31
N ASP A 42 -24.07 11.86 116.87
CA ASP A 42 -24.40 11.97 115.45
C ASP A 42 -23.36 12.82 114.70
N ALA A 43 -22.85 13.90 115.32
CA ALA A 43 -21.78 14.72 114.75
C ALA A 43 -20.48 13.92 114.54
N VAL A 44 -20.12 13.09 115.52
CA VAL A 44 -18.92 12.23 115.42
C VAL A 44 -19.08 11.21 114.28
N ARG A 45 -20.22 10.50 114.22
CA ARG A 45 -20.51 9.54 113.14
C ARG A 45 -20.52 10.19 111.76
N TRP A 46 -21.09 11.39 111.69
CA TRP A 46 -21.20 12.14 110.45
C TRP A 46 -19.82 12.52 109.89
N VAL A 47 -18.88 12.99 110.71
CA VAL A 47 -17.52 13.32 110.25
C VAL A 47 -16.73 12.09 109.85
N LEU A 48 -16.86 10.99 110.59
CA LEU A 48 -16.20 9.71 110.27
C LEU A 48 -16.76 9.03 109.01
N GLY A 49 -17.79 9.64 108.40
CA GLY A 49 -18.21 9.37 107.04
C GLY A 49 -19.45 8.49 106.92
N GLU A 50 -20.31 8.46 107.95
CA GLU A 50 -21.67 7.94 107.80
C GLU A 50 -22.41 8.72 106.69
N SER A 51 -23.08 7.97 105.84
CA SER A 51 -23.77 8.45 104.63
C SER A 51 -25.27 8.20 104.64
N LYS A 52 -25.76 7.37 105.56
CA LYS A 52 -27.18 7.12 105.75
C LYS A 52 -27.77 8.15 106.71
N ALA A 53 -28.74 8.94 106.24
CA ALA A 53 -29.44 9.93 107.05
C ALA A 53 -30.18 9.28 108.24
N SER A 54 -30.72 8.08 108.05
CA SER A 54 -31.44 7.33 109.09
C SER A 54 -30.56 7.00 110.31
N GLU A 55 -29.28 6.68 110.11
CA GLU A 55 -28.31 6.42 111.19
C GLU A 55 -27.92 7.69 111.97
N LEU A 56 -28.20 8.86 111.38
CA LEU A 56 -28.03 10.17 111.98
C LEU A 56 -29.37 10.74 112.48
N ARG A 57 -30.42 9.94 112.63
CA ARG A 57 -31.75 10.40 113.10
C ARG A 57 -32.32 11.55 112.27
N GLY A 58 -32.13 11.51 110.94
CA GLY A 58 -32.72 12.43 109.97
C GLY A 58 -33.34 11.67 108.80
N GLU A 59 -34.19 12.33 108.03
CA GLU A 59 -34.80 11.78 106.81
C GLU A 59 -33.91 12.04 105.60
N SER A 60 -33.28 13.21 105.56
CA SER A 60 -32.33 13.65 104.54
C SER A 60 -30.98 14.00 105.15
N MET A 61 -29.91 13.86 104.37
CA MET A 61 -28.58 14.33 104.79
C MET A 61 -28.54 15.83 105.04
N GLN A 62 -29.48 16.61 104.48
CA GLN A 62 -29.60 18.05 104.74
C GLN A 62 -30.13 18.36 106.15
N ASP A 63 -30.79 17.40 106.82
CA ASP A 63 -31.37 17.58 108.16
C ASP A 63 -30.29 17.70 109.27
N VAL A 64 -29.03 17.45 108.92
CA VAL A 64 -27.89 17.74 109.79
C VAL A 64 -27.63 19.25 109.92
N ILE A 65 -28.15 20.07 109.00
CA ILE A 65 -28.02 21.53 109.04
C ILE A 65 -29.08 22.11 109.98
N PHE A 66 -28.66 23.02 110.87
CA PHE A 66 -29.59 23.71 111.77
C PHE A 66 -30.71 24.39 110.97
N ASN A 67 -31.95 23.95 111.19
CA ASN A 67 -33.10 24.41 110.42
C ASN A 67 -33.80 25.65 110.98
N GLY A 68 -33.16 26.33 111.96
CA GLY A 68 -33.72 27.51 112.61
C GLY A 68 -34.49 27.18 113.88
N SER A 69 -34.77 28.21 114.67
CA SER A 69 -35.67 28.18 115.83
C SER A 69 -36.51 29.46 115.83
N GLY A 70 -37.51 29.58 116.71
CA GLY A 70 -38.34 30.79 116.78
C GLY A 70 -37.56 32.10 116.98
N THR A 71 -36.33 32.03 117.49
CA THR A 71 -35.45 33.19 117.74
C THR A 71 -34.22 33.23 116.82
N ARG A 72 -33.97 32.20 115.99
CA ARG A 72 -32.73 32.08 115.20
C ARG A 72 -33.00 31.64 113.77
N LYS A 73 -32.36 32.33 112.82
CA LYS A 73 -32.43 31.97 111.40
C LYS A 73 -31.80 30.60 111.11
N PRO A 74 -32.28 29.86 110.09
CA PRO A 74 -31.65 28.63 109.66
C PRO A 74 -30.21 28.85 109.19
N ALA A 75 -29.32 27.88 109.45
CA ALA A 75 -27.94 27.93 108.99
C ALA A 75 -27.85 27.58 107.49
N GLY A 76 -26.93 28.22 106.76
CA GLY A 76 -26.64 27.89 105.35
C GLY A 76 -25.70 26.68 105.17
N ARG A 77 -25.00 26.28 106.23
CA ARG A 77 -24.09 25.13 106.25
C ARG A 77 -23.97 24.52 107.65
N ALA A 78 -23.68 23.22 107.71
CA ALA A 78 -23.20 22.54 108.90
C ALA A 78 -21.70 22.28 108.77
N SER A 79 -20.95 22.53 109.83
CA SER A 79 -19.52 22.19 109.93
C SER A 79 -19.27 21.49 111.26
N VAL A 80 -18.63 20.33 111.20
CA VAL A 80 -18.16 19.60 112.37
C VAL A 80 -16.69 19.29 112.17
N GLU A 81 -15.87 19.61 113.15
CA GLU A 81 -14.45 19.30 113.21
C GLU A 81 -14.16 18.46 114.45
N LEU A 82 -13.53 17.31 114.26
CA LEU A 82 -13.06 16.41 115.28
C LEU A 82 -11.54 16.48 115.33
N VAL A 83 -10.97 16.75 116.50
CA VAL A 83 -9.52 16.81 116.67
C VAL A 83 -9.06 15.62 117.51
N PHE A 84 -8.18 14.82 116.94
CA PHE A 84 -7.66 13.60 117.53
C PHE A 84 -6.19 13.71 117.88
N ASP A 85 -5.84 13.30 119.08
CA ASP A 85 -4.48 12.97 119.50
C ASP A 85 -4.03 11.67 118.81
N ASN A 86 -2.93 11.75 118.06
CA ASN A 86 -2.30 10.63 117.37
C ASN A 86 -0.89 10.32 117.91
N SER A 87 -0.63 10.59 119.20
CA SER A 87 0.61 10.20 119.90
C SER A 87 0.99 8.71 119.72
N ASP A 88 0.02 7.81 119.66
CA ASP A 88 0.25 6.37 119.42
C ASP A 88 0.59 6.00 117.95
N ALA A 89 0.65 6.98 117.05
CA ALA A 89 0.90 6.79 115.61
C ALA A 89 0.03 5.67 114.97
N ARG A 90 -1.27 5.70 115.25
CA ARG A 90 -2.23 4.69 114.75
C ARG A 90 -2.97 5.11 113.48
N ALA A 91 -2.84 6.37 113.06
CA ALA A 91 -3.49 6.86 111.85
C ALA A 91 -2.94 6.18 110.58
N GLY A 92 -3.81 5.94 109.62
CA GLY A 92 -3.44 5.37 108.32
C GLY A 92 -2.76 6.37 107.40
N GLY A 93 -1.81 5.88 106.60
CA GLY A 93 -1.23 6.61 105.46
C GLY A 93 -0.29 7.75 105.84
N GLN A 94 -0.23 8.77 104.97
CA GLN A 94 0.65 9.94 105.12
C GLN A 94 0.35 10.81 106.35
N TRP A 95 -0.83 10.61 106.97
CA TRP A 95 -1.30 11.39 108.10
C TRP A 95 -0.74 10.90 109.44
N ASN A 96 -0.06 9.74 109.45
CA ASN A 96 0.52 9.19 110.67
C ASN A 96 1.71 9.99 111.22
N ALA A 97 2.32 10.84 110.41
CA ALA A 97 3.44 11.69 110.82
C ALA A 97 3.02 12.84 111.75
N PHE A 98 1.72 13.15 111.82
CA PHE A 98 1.21 14.24 112.65
C PHE A 98 0.80 13.71 114.02
N GLY A 99 1.25 14.40 115.08
CA GLY A 99 0.86 14.10 116.46
C GLY A 99 -0.59 14.46 116.78
N GLU A 100 -1.22 15.33 115.97
CA GLU A 100 -2.63 15.70 116.07
C GLU A 100 -3.27 15.71 114.68
N ILE A 101 -4.49 15.19 114.58
CA ILE A 101 -5.24 15.05 113.33
C ILE A 101 -6.63 15.68 113.50
N ALA A 102 -6.88 16.78 112.80
CA ALA A 102 -8.17 17.44 112.73
C ALA A 102 -8.92 16.99 111.47
N VAL A 103 -10.05 16.31 111.64
CA VAL A 103 -10.93 15.90 110.55
C VAL A 103 -12.18 16.75 110.57
N ARG A 104 -12.45 17.46 109.48
CA ARG A 104 -13.59 18.36 109.35
C ARG A 104 -14.47 17.96 108.18
N ARG A 105 -15.78 17.92 108.41
CA ARG A 105 -16.79 17.75 107.35
C ARG A 105 -17.66 18.99 107.30
N VAL A 106 -17.91 19.50 106.09
CA VAL A 106 -18.81 20.61 105.83
C VAL A 106 -19.89 20.15 104.85
N LEU A 107 -21.14 20.49 105.13
CA LEU A 107 -22.25 20.30 104.21
C LEU A 107 -23.02 21.61 104.06
N THR A 108 -23.24 21.99 102.82
CA THR A 108 -24.01 23.17 102.42
C THR A 108 -25.41 22.77 101.94
N ARG A 109 -26.36 23.70 101.95
CA ARG A 109 -27.77 23.42 101.56
C ARG A 109 -27.97 22.99 100.11
N ASP A 110 -27.01 23.31 99.24
CA ASP A 110 -26.91 22.83 97.86
C ASP A 110 -26.58 21.32 97.75
N GLY A 111 -26.31 20.64 98.87
CA GLY A 111 -25.96 19.22 98.91
C GLY A 111 -24.46 18.94 98.77
N SER A 112 -23.61 19.97 98.64
CA SER A 112 -22.17 19.78 98.53
C SER A 112 -21.59 19.35 99.90
N SER A 113 -20.94 18.18 99.94
CA SER A 113 -20.27 17.66 101.14
C SER A 113 -18.77 17.62 100.93
N SER A 114 -18.05 18.46 101.69
CA SER A 114 -16.60 18.60 101.60
C SER A 114 -15.92 18.05 102.86
N TYR A 115 -14.83 17.30 102.67
CA TYR A 115 -14.02 16.74 103.74
C TYR A 115 -12.65 17.39 103.78
N PHE A 116 -12.13 17.57 104.99
CA PHE A 116 -10.82 18.16 105.23
C PHE A 116 -10.08 17.36 106.30
N ILE A 117 -8.78 17.17 106.12
CA ILE A 117 -7.87 16.65 107.15
C ILE A 117 -6.77 17.69 107.33
N ASN A 118 -6.56 18.15 108.57
CA ASN A 118 -5.62 19.22 108.92
C ASN A 118 -5.75 20.47 108.02
N GLY A 119 -7.00 20.79 107.64
CA GLY A 119 -7.32 21.92 106.77
C GLY A 119 -7.20 21.65 105.27
N GLN A 120 -6.56 20.56 104.83
CA GLN A 120 -6.42 20.21 103.43
C GLN A 120 -7.69 19.50 102.91
N PRO A 121 -8.25 19.88 101.75
CA PRO A 121 -9.40 19.18 101.17
C PRO A 121 -9.00 17.77 100.72
N VAL A 122 -9.80 16.78 101.11
CA VAL A 122 -9.56 15.36 100.83
C VAL A 122 -10.83 14.68 100.34
N ARG A 123 -10.70 13.51 99.73
CA ARG A 123 -11.85 12.68 99.36
C ARG A 123 -12.40 11.98 100.59
N ARG A 124 -13.68 11.61 100.56
CA ARG A 124 -14.31 10.79 101.61
C ARG A 124 -13.54 9.48 101.85
N ARG A 125 -13.02 8.86 100.79
CA ARG A 125 -12.21 7.63 100.89
C ARG A 125 -10.95 7.85 101.72
N ASP A 126 -10.28 8.98 101.54
CA ASP A 126 -9.05 9.30 102.27
C ASP A 126 -9.32 9.43 103.78
N VAL A 127 -10.48 9.97 104.17
CA VAL A 127 -10.91 10.01 105.58
C VAL A 127 -11.13 8.60 106.12
N HIS A 128 -11.76 7.71 105.37
CA HIS A 128 -11.92 6.31 105.78
C HIS A 128 -10.58 5.58 105.90
N ASP A 129 -9.64 5.83 104.97
CA ASP A 129 -8.32 5.20 104.96
C ASP A 129 -7.48 5.61 106.18
N VAL A 130 -7.65 6.84 106.69
CA VAL A 130 -7.00 7.32 107.93
C VAL A 130 -7.46 6.54 109.16
N PHE A 131 -8.74 6.21 109.25
CA PHE A 131 -9.29 5.48 110.40
C PHE A 131 -9.35 3.96 110.18
N LEU A 132 -8.96 3.46 109.00
CA LEU A 132 -8.96 2.04 108.70
C LEU A 132 -8.00 1.27 109.62
N GLY A 133 -8.52 0.31 110.38
CA GLY A 133 -7.75 -0.47 111.36
C GLY A 133 -7.59 0.21 112.73
N THR A 134 -8.12 1.42 112.92
CA THR A 134 -8.17 2.09 114.24
C THR A 134 -9.41 1.72 115.05
N GLY A 135 -10.38 1.04 114.42
CA GLY A 135 -11.70 0.74 114.99
C GLY A 135 -12.69 1.90 114.90
N LEU A 136 -12.30 3.05 114.34
CA LEU A 136 -13.10 4.28 114.17
C LEU A 136 -13.53 4.50 112.71
N GLY A 137 -14.07 3.50 112.03
CA GLY A 137 -14.69 3.63 110.70
C GLY A 137 -16.20 3.98 110.70
N PRO A 138 -16.83 4.15 109.52
CA PRO A 138 -18.28 4.31 109.40
C PRO A 138 -19.06 3.07 109.87
N ARG A 139 -18.41 1.90 109.96
CA ARG A 139 -18.95 0.67 110.55
C ARG A 139 -18.30 0.33 111.90
N ALA A 140 -17.64 1.32 112.52
CA ALA A 140 -16.94 1.18 113.79
C ALA A 140 -17.82 0.55 114.87
N TYR A 141 -17.30 -0.54 115.46
CA TYR A 141 -17.81 -1.05 116.73
C TYR A 141 -17.60 -0.04 117.88
N ALA A 142 -16.68 0.91 117.72
CA ALA A 142 -16.32 1.90 118.76
C ALA A 142 -17.41 2.95 119.03
N ILE A 143 -18.42 3.11 118.16
CA ILE A 143 -19.50 4.08 118.36
C ILE A 143 -20.84 3.36 118.53
N ILE A 144 -21.23 3.16 119.79
CA ILE A 144 -22.50 2.52 120.14
C ILE A 144 -23.61 3.57 120.16
N GLY A 145 -24.56 3.42 119.24
CA GLY A 145 -25.74 4.26 119.13
C GLY A 145 -26.95 3.62 119.81
N GLN A 146 -28.05 4.37 119.82
CA GLN A 146 -29.32 3.84 120.30
C GLN A 146 -29.79 2.69 119.41
N GLY A 147 -30.09 1.53 120.00
CA GLY A 147 -30.49 0.32 119.28
C GLY A 147 -29.36 -0.48 118.62
N THR A 148 -28.09 0.00 118.67
CA THR A 148 -26.95 -0.73 118.08
C THR A 148 -26.71 -2.07 118.78
N ILE A 149 -26.90 -2.16 120.10
CA ILE A 149 -26.69 -3.40 120.87
C ILE A 149 -27.70 -4.48 120.45
N SER A 150 -28.99 -4.13 120.37
CA SER A 150 -30.04 -5.05 119.91
C SER A 150 -29.76 -5.54 118.48
N ARG A 151 -29.33 -4.63 117.58
CA ARG A 151 -28.98 -4.97 116.20
C ARG A 151 -27.82 -5.97 116.11
N ILE A 152 -26.80 -5.85 116.97
CA ILE A 152 -25.68 -6.81 116.99
C ILE A 152 -26.17 -8.19 117.45
N ILE A 153 -27.04 -8.24 118.47
CA ILE A 153 -27.59 -9.49 119.00
C ILE A 153 -28.49 -10.20 117.97
N GLU A 154 -29.25 -9.43 117.18
CA GLU A 154 -30.17 -9.93 116.16
C GLU A 154 -29.52 -10.15 114.77
N SER A 155 -28.25 -9.74 114.60
CA SER A 155 -27.58 -9.78 113.30
C SER A 155 -27.26 -11.20 112.81
N ARG A 156 -27.28 -11.39 111.50
CA ARG A 156 -26.90 -12.67 110.88
C ARG A 156 -25.40 -12.94 111.05
N PRO A 157 -24.96 -14.22 111.07
CA PRO A 157 -23.54 -14.56 111.22
C PRO A 157 -22.61 -13.86 110.21
N GLU A 158 -23.05 -13.64 108.97
CA GLU A 158 -22.27 -12.95 107.93
C GLU A 158 -22.06 -11.46 108.25
N GLU A 159 -23.06 -10.82 108.85
CA GLU A 159 -22.99 -9.42 109.29
C GLU A 159 -22.13 -9.28 110.53
N LEU A 160 -22.27 -10.22 111.49
CA LEU A 160 -21.44 -10.28 112.69
C LEU A 160 -19.96 -10.50 112.35
N ARG A 161 -19.68 -11.33 111.34
CA ARG A 161 -18.33 -11.59 110.84
C ARG A 161 -17.60 -10.31 110.44
N LEU A 162 -18.28 -9.34 109.83
CA LEU A 162 -17.66 -8.08 109.44
C LEU A 162 -17.14 -7.32 110.66
N PHE A 163 -17.92 -7.28 111.76
CA PHE A 163 -17.51 -6.64 113.01
C PHE A 163 -16.34 -7.36 113.67
N LEU A 164 -16.34 -8.69 113.66
CA LEU A 164 -15.23 -9.50 114.18
C LEU A 164 -13.95 -9.30 113.37
N GLU A 165 -14.04 -9.20 112.04
CA GLU A 165 -12.90 -8.97 111.16
C GLU A 165 -12.31 -7.56 111.31
N GLU A 166 -13.17 -6.56 111.53
CA GLU A 166 -12.74 -5.20 111.86
C GLU A 166 -12.08 -5.12 113.24
N ALA A 167 -12.64 -5.81 114.24
CA ALA A 167 -12.06 -5.91 115.58
C ALA A 167 -10.71 -6.66 115.57
N ALA A 168 -10.56 -7.69 114.73
CA ALA A 168 -9.31 -8.41 114.53
C ALA A 168 -8.29 -7.67 113.66
N GLY A 169 -8.66 -6.54 113.05
CA GLY A 169 -7.77 -5.73 112.21
C GLY A 169 -7.38 -6.37 110.87
N VAL A 170 -8.03 -7.47 110.46
CA VAL A 170 -7.70 -8.22 109.23
C VAL A 170 -8.27 -7.58 107.96
N SER A 171 -9.24 -6.67 108.11
CA SER A 171 -9.94 -6.01 106.98
C SER A 171 -9.00 -5.26 106.04
N LYS A 172 -7.94 -4.62 106.56
CA LYS A 172 -6.92 -3.92 105.76
C LYS A 172 -6.21 -4.85 104.79
N TYR A 173 -5.82 -6.04 105.25
CA TYR A 173 -5.09 -7.01 104.44
C TYR A 173 -5.99 -7.65 103.38
N LYS A 174 -7.25 -7.93 103.72
CA LYS A 174 -8.22 -8.46 102.76
C LYS A 174 -8.51 -7.48 101.63
N GLU A 175 -8.74 -6.20 101.95
CA GLU A 175 -9.03 -5.20 100.93
C GLU A 175 -7.84 -5.02 99.98
N ARG A 176 -6.61 -4.96 100.52
CA ARG A 176 -5.39 -4.88 99.72
C ARG A 176 -5.18 -6.10 98.83
N ARG A 177 -5.50 -7.31 99.32
CA ARG A 177 -5.42 -8.54 98.53
C ARG A 177 -6.38 -8.49 97.34
N ARG A 178 -7.64 -8.11 97.59
CA ARG A 178 -8.68 -7.99 96.57
C ARG A 178 -8.31 -6.97 95.50
N GLU A 179 -7.80 -5.80 95.89
CA GLU A 179 -7.35 -4.79 94.93
C GLU A 179 -6.19 -5.30 94.06
N THR A 180 -5.23 -5.99 94.66
CA THR A 180 -4.09 -6.56 93.93
C THR A 180 -4.52 -7.64 92.96
N GLU A 181 -5.46 -8.50 93.37
CA GLU A 181 -6.03 -9.56 92.54
C GLU A 181 -6.75 -8.99 91.31
N ASN A 182 -7.55 -7.93 91.49
CA ASN A 182 -8.20 -7.24 90.37
C ASN A 182 -7.16 -6.64 89.40
N ARG A 183 -6.13 -5.96 89.91
CA ARG A 183 -5.06 -5.39 89.05
C ARG A 183 -4.32 -6.47 88.25
N LEU A 184 -4.06 -7.63 88.85
CA LEU A 184 -3.43 -8.76 88.17
C LEU A 184 -4.34 -9.32 87.07
N LYS A 185 -5.65 -9.41 87.32
CA LYS A 185 -6.63 -9.84 86.33
C LYS A 185 -6.65 -8.88 85.13
N ASP A 186 -6.75 -7.58 85.38
CA ASP A 186 -6.75 -6.55 84.33
C ASP A 186 -5.45 -6.61 83.49
N THR A 187 -4.31 -6.84 84.13
CA THR A 187 -3.03 -6.98 83.45
C THR A 187 -2.98 -8.21 82.53
N ARG A 188 -3.56 -9.34 82.96
CA ARG A 188 -3.64 -10.56 82.14
C ARG A 188 -4.53 -10.34 80.92
N GLU A 189 -5.68 -9.68 81.09
CA GLU A 189 -6.56 -9.34 79.96
C GLU A 189 -5.86 -8.43 78.94
N ASN A 190 -5.08 -7.46 79.41
CA ASN A 190 -4.26 -6.62 78.54
C ASN A 190 -3.20 -7.41 77.76
N LEU A 191 -2.52 -8.37 78.41
CA LEU A 191 -1.54 -9.22 77.73
C LEU A 191 -2.17 -10.08 76.64
N THR A 192 -3.34 -10.67 76.90
CA THR A 192 -4.09 -11.42 75.88
C THR A 192 -4.39 -10.55 74.66
N ARG A 193 -4.84 -9.31 74.88
CA ARG A 193 -5.11 -8.38 73.79
C ARG A 193 -3.86 -8.03 72.98
N VAL A 194 -2.70 -7.92 73.62
CA VAL A 194 -1.43 -7.69 72.91
C VAL A 194 -1.05 -8.89 72.06
N ASP A 195 -1.26 -10.11 72.54
CA ASP A 195 -1.00 -11.34 71.77
C ASP A 195 -1.88 -11.41 70.51
N ASP A 196 -3.16 -11.04 70.63
CA ASP A 196 -4.08 -10.99 69.50
C ASP A 196 -3.60 -9.99 68.42
N ILE A 197 -3.17 -8.79 68.85
CA ILE A 197 -2.62 -7.77 67.94
C ILE A 197 -1.34 -8.27 67.25
N LEU A 198 -0.45 -8.95 67.98
CA LEU A 198 0.78 -9.50 67.40
C LEU A 198 0.48 -10.57 66.34
N ARG A 199 -0.52 -11.43 66.57
CA ARG A 199 -0.94 -12.42 65.58
C ARG A 199 -1.50 -11.77 64.31
N GLU A 200 -2.34 -10.75 64.47
CA GLU A 200 -2.89 -10.00 63.33
C GLU A 200 -1.79 -9.29 62.54
N LEU A 201 -0.86 -8.61 63.23
CA LEU A 201 0.27 -7.96 62.59
C LEU A 201 1.21 -8.96 61.89
N GLY A 202 1.44 -10.13 62.48
CA GLY A 202 2.21 -11.21 61.87
C GLY A 202 1.59 -11.68 60.55
N ALA A 203 0.29 -11.97 60.54
CA ALA A 203 -0.42 -12.37 59.32
C ALA A 203 -0.39 -11.27 58.23
N ASN A 204 -0.49 -10.00 58.63
CA ASN A 204 -0.36 -8.88 57.71
C ASN A 204 1.06 -8.77 57.13
N LEU A 205 2.09 -9.01 57.94
CA LEU A 205 3.48 -8.99 57.52
C LEU A 205 3.77 -10.11 56.51
N ASP A 206 3.33 -11.34 56.78
CA ASP A 206 3.49 -12.48 55.85
C ASP A 206 2.86 -12.18 54.47
N ARG A 207 1.66 -11.57 54.46
CA ARG A 207 0.99 -11.16 53.22
C ARG A 207 1.79 -10.08 52.47
N LEU A 208 2.32 -9.10 53.18
CA LEU A 208 3.11 -8.02 52.60
C LEU A 208 4.44 -8.53 52.05
N GLU A 209 5.08 -9.50 52.71
CA GLU A 209 6.30 -10.15 52.20
C GLU A 209 6.05 -10.89 50.88
N GLN A 210 4.96 -11.66 50.79
CA GLN A 210 4.58 -12.32 49.54
C GLN A 210 4.31 -11.31 48.42
N GLN A 211 3.63 -10.21 48.72
CA GLN A 211 3.39 -9.13 47.74
C GLN A 211 4.69 -8.47 47.29
N ALA A 212 5.63 -8.23 48.22
CA ALA A 212 6.93 -7.65 47.91
C ALA A 212 7.75 -8.57 46.99
N GLU A 213 7.74 -9.89 47.25
CA GLU A 213 8.43 -10.87 46.41
C GLU A 213 7.86 -10.89 44.98
N VAL A 214 6.52 -10.91 44.84
CA VAL A 214 5.85 -10.86 43.53
C VAL A 214 6.19 -9.55 42.81
N ALA A 215 6.17 -8.41 43.51
CA ALA A 215 6.50 -7.11 42.93
C ALA A 215 7.96 -7.03 42.47
N GLN A 216 8.90 -7.58 43.24
CA GLN A 216 10.31 -7.66 42.85
C GLN A 216 10.50 -8.52 41.60
N ARG A 217 9.88 -9.70 41.56
CA ARG A 217 9.92 -10.59 40.38
C ARG A 217 9.34 -9.89 39.14
N TYR A 218 8.20 -9.20 39.29
CA TYR A 218 7.59 -8.42 38.21
C TYR A 218 8.54 -7.32 37.70
N GLN A 219 9.14 -6.54 38.59
CA GLN A 219 10.09 -5.49 38.19
C GLN A 219 11.31 -6.06 37.45
N GLN A 220 11.83 -7.21 37.90
CA GLN A 220 12.94 -7.88 37.24
C GLN A 220 12.55 -8.35 35.83
N LEU A 221 11.41 -9.04 35.69
CA LEU A 221 10.90 -9.47 34.38
C LEU A 221 10.63 -8.29 33.45
N GLN A 222 10.12 -7.17 33.96
CA GLN A 222 9.87 -5.96 33.17
C GLN A 222 11.18 -5.35 32.65
N ARG A 223 12.22 -5.30 33.50
CA ARG A 223 13.56 -4.84 33.11
C ARG A 223 14.16 -5.76 32.05
N ASP A 224 14.11 -7.06 32.26
CA ASP A 224 14.62 -8.05 31.31
C ASP A 224 13.87 -7.99 29.97
N GLY A 225 12.54 -7.87 30.01
CA GLY A 225 11.70 -7.72 28.82
C GLY A 225 12.03 -6.45 28.03
N THR A 226 12.21 -5.33 28.74
CA THR A 226 12.57 -4.03 28.14
C THR A 226 13.97 -4.09 27.52
N LEU A 227 14.94 -4.69 28.21
CA LEU A 227 16.29 -4.89 27.70
C LEU A 227 16.28 -5.74 26.42
N LYS A 228 15.56 -6.88 26.44
CA LYS A 228 15.44 -7.76 25.26
C LYS A 228 14.75 -7.05 24.09
N LEU A 229 13.73 -6.24 24.36
CA LEU A 229 13.06 -5.45 23.34
C LEU A 229 14.00 -4.41 22.72
N HIS A 230 14.78 -3.70 23.53
CA HIS A 230 15.80 -2.77 23.05
C HIS A 230 16.87 -3.49 22.21
N GLN A 231 17.33 -4.67 22.64
CA GLN A 231 18.28 -5.48 21.87
C GLN A 231 17.69 -5.91 20.52
N LEU A 232 16.42 -6.32 20.48
CA LEU A 232 15.73 -6.65 19.23
C LEU A 232 15.64 -5.45 18.30
N TRP A 233 15.28 -4.27 18.83
CA TRP A 233 15.22 -3.04 18.03
C TRP A 233 16.59 -2.64 17.48
N PHE A 234 17.63 -2.77 18.29
CA PHE A 234 19.00 -2.53 17.85
C PHE A 234 19.40 -3.46 16.70
N LEU A 235 19.12 -4.77 16.82
CA LEU A 235 19.39 -5.74 15.76
C LEU A 235 18.60 -5.41 14.48
N LYS A 236 17.30 -5.13 14.59
CA LYS A 236 16.47 -4.73 13.45
C LYS A 236 16.99 -3.47 12.76
N HIS A 237 17.40 -2.48 13.54
CA HIS A 237 17.96 -1.25 12.99
C HIS A 237 19.29 -1.51 12.25
N ARG A 238 20.18 -2.30 12.84
CA ARG A 238 21.45 -2.70 12.22
C ARG A 238 21.21 -3.46 10.91
N ASP A 239 20.30 -4.42 10.92
CA ASP A 239 19.99 -5.24 9.74
C ASP A 239 19.33 -4.37 8.65
N ALA A 240 18.43 -3.45 9.01
CA ALA A 240 17.86 -2.49 8.09
C ALA A 240 18.91 -1.55 7.48
N ALA A 241 19.85 -1.04 8.28
CA ALA A 241 20.95 -0.20 7.80
C ALA A 241 21.88 -0.97 6.85
N SER A 242 22.14 -2.25 7.12
CA SER A 242 22.90 -3.12 6.23
C SER A 242 22.18 -3.34 4.90
N GLU A 243 20.87 -3.56 4.93
CA GLU A 243 20.06 -3.72 3.73
C GLU A 243 19.96 -2.44 2.92
N GLU A 244 19.80 -1.28 3.58
CA GLU A 244 19.84 0.03 2.94
C GLU A 244 21.17 0.25 2.20
N ALA A 245 22.30 -0.04 2.85
CA ALA A 245 23.63 0.07 2.24
C ALA A 245 23.77 -0.87 1.02
N ARG A 246 23.28 -2.11 1.12
CA ARG A 246 23.29 -3.08 0.03
C ARG A 246 22.47 -2.60 -1.18
N VAL A 247 21.26 -2.10 -0.94
CA VAL A 247 20.38 -1.57 -1.99
C VAL A 247 20.97 -0.32 -2.62
N ALA A 248 21.53 0.61 -1.82
CA ALA A 248 22.19 1.80 -2.32
C ALA A 248 23.38 1.46 -3.24
N GLN A 249 24.20 0.48 -2.85
CA GLN A 249 25.30 0.00 -3.68
C GLN A 249 24.81 -0.63 -4.99
N ALA A 250 23.79 -1.49 -4.93
CA ALA A 250 23.21 -2.12 -6.11
C ALA A 250 22.59 -1.07 -7.07
N ALA A 251 21.92 -0.04 -6.54
CA ALA A 251 21.38 1.06 -7.31
C ALA A 251 22.48 1.88 -7.99
N ALA A 252 23.57 2.19 -7.28
CA ALA A 252 24.73 2.89 -7.86
C ALA A 252 25.40 2.08 -8.98
N GLN A 253 25.52 0.76 -8.82
CA GLN A 253 26.05 -0.14 -9.85
C GLN A 253 25.13 -0.17 -11.08
N ALA A 254 23.82 -0.32 -10.87
CA ALA A 254 22.84 -0.32 -11.96
C ALA A 254 22.83 1.02 -12.73
N GLN A 255 22.95 2.14 -12.02
CA GLN A 255 23.07 3.47 -12.66
C GLN A 255 24.35 3.56 -13.51
N THR A 256 25.48 3.09 -12.98
CA THR A 256 26.75 3.08 -13.72
C THR A 256 26.66 2.21 -14.98
N GLU A 257 26.01 1.05 -14.89
CA GLU A 257 25.79 0.17 -16.04
C GLU A 257 24.86 0.83 -17.08
N LEU A 258 23.78 1.48 -16.63
CA LEU A 258 22.88 2.21 -17.51
C LEU A 258 23.62 3.33 -18.26
N ASP A 259 24.43 4.13 -17.55
CA ASP A 259 25.21 5.20 -18.16
C ASP A 259 26.22 4.66 -19.18
N ALA A 260 26.85 3.52 -18.90
CA ALA A 260 27.73 2.84 -19.85
C ALA A 260 26.98 2.35 -21.10
N ARG A 261 25.78 1.78 -20.93
CA ARG A 261 24.91 1.37 -22.05
C ARG A 261 24.45 2.55 -22.89
N LEU A 262 24.08 3.66 -22.27
CA LEU A 262 23.71 4.90 -22.96
C LEU A 262 24.88 5.50 -23.74
N ALA A 263 26.08 5.50 -23.17
CA ALA A 263 27.29 5.91 -23.87
C ALA A 263 27.57 5.00 -25.08
N GLY A 264 27.43 3.68 -24.91
CA GLY A 264 27.56 2.71 -26.00
C GLY A 264 26.53 2.93 -27.12
N LEU A 265 25.27 3.18 -26.76
CA LEU A 265 24.22 3.52 -27.73
C LEU A 265 24.58 4.77 -28.53
N ARG A 266 24.97 5.86 -27.85
CA ARG A 266 25.38 7.11 -28.51
C ARG A 266 26.57 6.93 -29.45
N HIS A 267 27.52 6.07 -29.08
CA HIS A 267 28.65 5.75 -29.94
C HIS A 267 28.19 5.03 -31.22
N VAL A 268 27.33 4.02 -31.09
CA VAL A 268 26.76 3.30 -32.24
C VAL A 268 25.92 4.23 -33.12
N GLU A 269 25.14 5.15 -32.54
CA GLU A 269 24.39 6.16 -33.29
C GLU A 269 25.32 7.08 -34.10
N ALA A 270 26.43 7.53 -33.50
CA ALA A 270 27.42 8.34 -34.19
C ALA A 270 28.12 7.58 -35.34
N ASP A 271 28.45 6.31 -35.12
CA ASP A 271 29.02 5.44 -36.15
C ASP A 271 28.04 5.22 -37.30
N LEU A 272 26.75 5.03 -36.99
CA LEU A 272 25.69 4.86 -37.96
C LEU A 272 25.47 6.11 -38.81
N GLU A 273 25.51 7.30 -38.21
CA GLU A 273 25.49 8.57 -38.95
C GLU A 273 26.71 8.72 -39.86
N THR A 274 27.90 8.33 -39.38
CA THR A 274 29.12 8.34 -40.19
C THR A 274 28.99 7.41 -41.39
N ILE A 275 28.46 6.20 -41.21
CA ILE A 275 28.21 5.24 -42.29
C ILE A 275 27.15 5.78 -43.27
N ARG A 276 26.09 6.43 -42.78
CA ARG A 276 25.06 7.06 -43.63
C ARG A 276 25.66 8.14 -44.52
N LEU A 277 26.48 9.03 -43.96
CA LEU A 277 27.18 10.06 -44.74
C LEU A 277 28.09 9.46 -45.80
N ALA A 278 28.86 8.42 -45.45
CA ALA A 278 29.71 7.71 -46.40
C ALA A 278 28.88 7.04 -47.52
N HIS A 279 27.73 6.47 -47.19
CA HIS A 279 26.81 5.87 -48.16
C HIS A 279 26.24 6.92 -49.12
N TYR A 280 25.80 8.08 -48.62
CA TYR A 280 25.31 9.17 -49.47
C TYR A 280 26.41 9.68 -50.41
N ALA A 281 27.61 9.92 -49.90
CA ALA A 281 28.75 10.33 -50.73
C ALA A 281 29.08 9.31 -51.83
N ALA A 282 29.04 8.01 -51.51
CA ALA A 282 29.25 6.95 -52.49
C ALA A 282 28.12 6.88 -53.53
N SER A 283 26.86 7.09 -53.10
CA SER A 283 25.69 7.14 -53.98
C SER A 283 25.77 8.33 -54.95
N ASP A 284 26.15 9.51 -54.46
CA ASP A 284 26.34 10.71 -55.30
C ASP A 284 27.47 10.50 -56.31
N ALA A 285 28.58 9.90 -55.88
CA ALA A 285 29.67 9.54 -56.78
C ALA A 285 29.22 8.53 -57.86
N LEU A 286 28.40 7.53 -57.49
CA LEU A 286 27.82 6.59 -58.45
C LEU A 286 26.91 7.28 -59.45
N HIS A 287 26.02 8.16 -59.01
CA HIS A 287 25.15 8.94 -59.90
C HIS A 287 25.97 9.81 -60.86
N GLY A 288 27.05 10.44 -60.38
CA GLY A 288 28.00 11.18 -61.22
C GLY A 288 28.60 10.30 -62.32
N ARG A 289 29.11 9.11 -61.95
CA ARG A 289 29.67 8.14 -62.92
C ARG A 289 28.62 7.59 -63.89
N GLN A 290 27.38 7.38 -63.44
CA GLN A 290 26.28 6.97 -64.31
C GLN A 290 25.91 8.07 -65.31
N GLY A 291 25.96 9.34 -64.89
CA GLY A 291 25.80 10.49 -65.78
C GLY A 291 26.88 10.54 -66.86
N GLU A 292 28.16 10.42 -66.48
CA GLU A 292 29.29 10.34 -67.41
C GLU A 292 29.12 9.17 -68.41
N LEU A 293 28.70 8.00 -67.92
CA LEU A 293 28.45 6.83 -68.77
C LEU A 293 27.30 7.07 -69.75
N ALA A 294 26.21 7.71 -69.31
CA ALA A 294 25.07 8.02 -70.17
C ALA A 294 25.43 9.04 -71.26
N GLU A 295 26.24 10.05 -70.93
CA GLU A 295 26.76 11.01 -71.90
C GLU A 295 27.66 10.34 -72.94
N ALA A 296 28.60 9.49 -72.49
CA ALA A 296 29.43 8.68 -73.38
C ALA A 296 28.59 7.75 -74.27
N ALA A 297 27.55 7.12 -73.72
CA ALA A 297 26.64 6.24 -74.49
C ALA A 297 25.85 7.02 -75.56
N LEU A 298 25.40 8.25 -75.25
CA LEU A 298 24.77 9.14 -76.23
C LEU A 298 25.75 9.55 -77.33
N GLU A 299 27.00 9.83 -76.99
CA GLU A 299 28.05 10.15 -77.95
C GLU A 299 28.35 8.97 -78.87
N VAL A 300 28.48 7.76 -78.32
CA VAL A 300 28.63 6.52 -79.09
C VAL A 300 27.45 6.34 -80.05
N SER A 301 26.21 6.48 -79.57
CA SER A 301 25.01 6.35 -80.42
C SER A 301 25.00 7.38 -81.58
N ARG A 302 25.37 8.64 -81.31
CA ARG A 302 25.52 9.68 -82.35
C ARG A 302 26.59 9.31 -83.37
N LEU A 303 27.74 8.80 -82.92
CA LEU A 303 28.82 8.35 -83.80
C LEU A 303 28.39 7.14 -84.62
N GLU A 304 27.69 6.18 -84.04
CA GLU A 304 27.14 5.01 -84.74
C GLU A 304 26.13 5.42 -85.82
N GLU A 305 25.22 6.35 -85.53
CA GLU A 305 24.26 6.87 -86.51
C GLU A 305 24.97 7.60 -87.66
N ARG A 306 25.99 8.40 -87.34
CA ARG A 306 26.83 9.07 -88.34
C ARG A 306 27.63 8.09 -89.20
N ILE A 307 28.19 7.03 -88.60
CA ILE A 307 28.85 5.95 -89.34
C ILE A 307 27.86 5.27 -90.27
N ARG A 308 26.66 4.94 -89.78
CA ARG A 308 25.59 4.31 -90.56
C ARG A 308 25.22 5.16 -91.77
N TYR A 309 25.02 6.47 -91.58
CA TYR A 309 24.77 7.42 -92.66
C TYR A 309 25.90 7.43 -93.71
N VAL A 310 27.16 7.44 -93.28
CA VAL A 310 28.33 7.41 -94.19
C VAL A 310 28.39 6.11 -94.97
N VAL A 311 28.15 4.96 -94.33
CA VAL A 311 28.13 3.65 -95.00
C VAL A 311 27.00 3.58 -96.04
N ASP A 312 25.81 4.02 -95.68
CA ASP A 312 24.63 4.03 -96.56
C ASP A 312 24.82 4.99 -97.75
N SER A 313 25.43 6.16 -97.50
CA SER A 313 25.84 7.10 -98.55
C SER A 313 26.87 6.49 -99.49
N ARG A 314 27.89 5.80 -98.96
CA ARG A 314 28.89 5.09 -99.76
C ARG A 314 28.25 4.00 -100.62
N GLN A 315 27.32 3.21 -100.06
CA GLN A 315 26.64 2.15 -100.79
C GLN A 315 25.78 2.70 -101.93
N ARG A 316 25.05 3.80 -101.70
CA ARG A 316 24.32 4.53 -102.76
C ARG A 316 25.25 5.03 -103.86
N MET A 317 26.40 5.61 -103.50
CA MET A 317 27.39 6.07 -104.48
C MET A 317 27.99 4.91 -105.28
N GLN A 318 28.25 3.76 -104.65
CA GLN A 318 28.72 2.55 -105.34
C GLN A 318 27.67 1.97 -106.30
N GLN A 319 26.39 1.94 -105.90
CA GLN A 319 25.30 1.53 -106.79
C GLN A 319 25.18 2.46 -108.01
N ARG A 320 25.25 3.78 -107.78
CA ARG A 320 25.26 4.78 -108.86
C ARG A 320 26.42 4.58 -109.84
N LEU A 321 27.60 4.22 -109.32
CA LEU A 321 28.78 3.92 -110.12
C LEU A 321 28.59 2.64 -110.96
N ALA A 322 27.99 1.59 -110.38
CA ALA A 322 27.67 0.36 -111.07
C ALA A 322 26.62 0.58 -112.18
N GLU A 323 25.58 1.38 -111.93
CA GLU A 323 24.59 1.77 -112.93
C GLU A 323 25.23 2.53 -114.11
N LEU A 324 26.14 3.47 -113.83
CA LEU A 324 26.86 4.22 -114.87
C LEU A 324 27.81 3.31 -115.67
N HIS A 325 28.48 2.36 -115.03
CA HIS A 325 29.29 1.35 -115.71
C HIS A 325 28.44 0.47 -116.64
N ALA A 326 27.32 -0.05 -116.15
CA ALA A 326 26.40 -0.86 -116.95
C ALA A 326 25.83 -0.06 -118.14
N ALA A 327 25.47 1.21 -117.93
CA ALA A 327 25.03 2.09 -119.01
C ALA A 327 26.14 2.29 -120.06
N SER A 328 27.39 2.52 -119.63
CA SER A 328 28.52 2.67 -120.54
C SER A 328 28.79 1.42 -121.37
N GLU A 329 28.69 0.23 -120.77
CA GLU A 329 28.87 -1.05 -121.46
C GLU A 329 27.74 -1.29 -122.48
N GLN A 330 26.49 -0.95 -122.12
CA GLN A 330 25.35 -1.02 -123.02
C GLN A 330 25.47 -0.07 -124.22
N TRP A 331 25.98 1.15 -124.01
CA TRP A 331 26.28 2.07 -125.11
C TRP A 331 27.45 1.57 -125.99
N GLY A 332 28.44 0.92 -125.40
CA GLY A 332 29.52 0.25 -126.13
C GLY A 332 29.02 -0.88 -127.04
N GLN A 333 28.13 -1.74 -126.53
CA GLN A 333 27.51 -2.81 -127.32
C GLN A 333 26.63 -2.27 -128.45
N ARG A 334 25.83 -1.22 -128.21
CA ARG A 334 25.03 -0.56 -129.26
C ARG A 334 25.90 0.01 -130.37
N ARG A 335 27.05 0.60 -130.02
CA ARG A 335 27.99 1.10 -131.01
C ARG A 335 28.57 -0.04 -131.87
N ALA A 336 28.98 -1.14 -131.24
CA ALA A 336 29.50 -2.31 -131.97
C ALA A 336 28.44 -2.95 -132.90
N GLN A 337 27.17 -3.01 -132.46
CA GLN A 337 26.07 -3.44 -133.30
C GLN A 337 25.86 -2.52 -134.51
N ALA A 338 25.88 -1.20 -134.30
CA ALA A 338 25.72 -0.24 -135.39
C ALA A 338 26.90 -0.29 -136.39
N GLU A 339 28.14 -0.52 -135.93
CA GLU A 339 29.31 -0.72 -136.79
C GLU A 339 29.17 -2.01 -137.62
N ALA A 340 28.68 -3.10 -137.03
CA ALA A 340 28.42 -4.35 -137.75
C ALA A 340 27.28 -4.25 -138.77
N GLU A 341 26.19 -3.53 -138.44
CA GLU A 341 25.10 -3.25 -139.38
C GLU A 341 25.60 -2.42 -140.58
N LEU A 342 26.47 -1.43 -140.34
CA LEU A 342 27.11 -0.63 -141.39
C LEU A 342 27.95 -1.49 -142.34
N GLU A 343 28.72 -2.43 -141.80
CA GLU A 343 29.55 -3.35 -142.59
C GLU A 343 28.68 -4.31 -143.41
N GLN A 344 27.56 -4.77 -142.86
CA GLN A 344 26.60 -5.62 -143.54
C GLN A 344 25.88 -4.88 -144.69
N VAL A 345 25.50 -3.61 -144.49
CA VAL A 345 24.91 -2.77 -145.55
C VAL A 345 25.93 -2.45 -146.64
N ALA A 346 27.20 -2.19 -146.28
CA ALA A 346 28.27 -1.99 -147.26
C ALA A 346 28.49 -3.24 -148.14
N ALA A 347 28.45 -4.44 -147.55
CA ALA A 347 28.52 -5.71 -148.28
C ALA A 347 27.32 -5.92 -149.22
N GLN A 348 26.11 -5.54 -148.79
CA GLN A 348 24.90 -5.60 -149.63
C GLN A 348 24.97 -4.64 -150.82
N ILE A 349 25.53 -3.44 -150.64
CA ILE A 349 25.74 -2.48 -151.73
C ILE A 349 26.76 -3.02 -152.74
N ALA A 350 27.89 -3.56 -152.28
CA ALA A 350 28.89 -4.17 -153.16
C ALA A 350 28.33 -5.36 -153.97
N GLY A 351 27.50 -6.20 -153.34
CA GLY A 351 26.81 -7.30 -154.03
C GLY A 351 25.75 -6.83 -155.03
N ALA A 352 25.08 -5.71 -154.78
CA ALA A 352 24.14 -5.11 -155.73
C ALA A 352 24.86 -4.48 -156.93
N ASP A 353 26.00 -3.82 -156.72
CA ASP A 353 26.81 -3.25 -157.81
C ASP A 353 27.38 -4.35 -158.74
N GLU A 354 27.77 -5.50 -158.19
CA GLU A 354 28.20 -6.66 -158.97
C GLU A 354 27.06 -7.25 -159.82
N GLN A 355 25.83 -7.30 -159.29
CA GLN A 355 24.63 -7.71 -160.04
C GLN A 355 24.27 -6.71 -161.15
N VAL A 356 24.41 -5.41 -160.90
CA VAL A 356 24.20 -4.36 -161.92
C VAL A 356 25.19 -4.49 -163.07
N ALA A 357 26.47 -4.73 -162.78
CA ALA A 357 27.50 -4.95 -163.80
C ALA A 357 27.23 -6.21 -164.64
N LEU A 358 26.76 -7.29 -164.01
CA LEU A 358 26.44 -8.55 -164.68
C LEU A 358 25.23 -8.42 -165.61
N HIS A 359 24.18 -7.71 -165.17
CA HIS A 359 23.00 -7.44 -166.00
C HIS A 359 23.27 -6.42 -167.11
N ALA A 360 24.16 -5.45 -166.92
CA ALA A 360 24.61 -4.54 -167.97
C ALA A 360 25.36 -5.29 -169.10
N ALA A 361 26.24 -6.23 -168.74
CA ALA A 361 26.94 -7.08 -169.71
C ALA A 361 25.98 -8.00 -170.50
N GLN A 362 24.95 -8.54 -169.84
CA GLN A 362 23.89 -9.30 -170.51
C GLN A 362 23.07 -8.43 -171.48
N LEU A 363 22.79 -7.18 -171.11
CA LEU A 363 22.09 -6.21 -171.97
C LEU A 363 22.88 -5.87 -173.23
N ASP A 364 24.20 -5.68 -173.13
CA ASP A 364 25.08 -5.44 -174.30
C ASP A 364 25.17 -6.67 -175.23
N GLU A 365 25.22 -7.90 -174.68
CA GLU A 365 25.22 -9.13 -175.49
C GLU A 365 23.89 -9.32 -176.25
N HIS A 366 22.76 -9.02 -175.60
CA HIS A 366 21.44 -9.10 -176.23
C HIS A 366 21.19 -7.96 -177.22
N ALA A 367 21.68 -6.74 -176.94
CA ALA A 367 21.60 -5.59 -177.85
C ALA A 367 22.43 -5.78 -179.12
N ALA A 368 23.57 -6.48 -179.06
CA ALA A 368 24.40 -6.80 -180.23
C ALA A 368 23.76 -7.86 -181.16
N ARG A 369 22.87 -8.72 -180.64
CA ARG A 369 22.19 -9.77 -181.43
C ARG A 369 20.89 -9.31 -182.09
N LEU A 370 20.30 -8.22 -181.61
CA LEU A 370 18.99 -7.70 -182.07
C LEU A 370 18.98 -7.19 -183.53
N PRO A 371 19.97 -6.43 -184.03
CA PRO A 371 19.98 -5.94 -185.41
C PRO A 371 20.05 -7.05 -186.46
N ALA A 372 20.87 -8.08 -186.20
CA ALA A 372 21.02 -9.23 -187.10
C ALA A 372 19.75 -10.11 -187.16
N LEU A 373 19.00 -10.20 -186.05
CA LEU A 373 17.74 -10.93 -185.98
C LEU A 373 16.58 -10.15 -186.62
N ASP A 374 16.54 -8.82 -186.49
CA ASP A 374 15.53 -7.97 -187.13
C ASP A 374 15.69 -7.89 -188.66
N ASP A 375 16.94 -7.84 -189.15
CA ASP A 375 17.22 -7.90 -190.60
C ASP A 375 16.90 -9.28 -191.19
N ALA A 376 17.17 -10.37 -190.46
CA ALA A 376 16.80 -11.72 -190.86
C ALA A 376 15.27 -11.91 -190.90
N LEU A 377 14.53 -11.32 -189.94
CA LEU A 377 13.07 -11.38 -189.89
C LEU A 377 12.41 -10.59 -191.03
N ARG A 378 12.92 -9.37 -191.34
CA ARG A 378 12.42 -8.57 -192.47
C ARG A 378 12.68 -9.25 -193.82
N ALA A 379 13.87 -9.84 -194.01
CA ALA A 379 14.20 -10.57 -195.23
C ALA A 379 13.34 -11.84 -195.40
N ALA A 380 13.06 -12.56 -194.32
CA ALA A 380 12.20 -13.75 -194.35
C ALA A 380 10.72 -13.40 -194.60
N GLN A 381 10.23 -12.30 -194.03
CA GLN A 381 8.85 -11.83 -194.26
C GLN A 381 8.63 -11.32 -195.69
N ALA A 382 9.62 -10.66 -196.29
CA ALA A 382 9.57 -10.27 -197.70
C ALA A 382 9.51 -11.49 -198.65
N ARG A 383 10.35 -12.51 -198.42
CA ARG A 383 10.31 -13.78 -199.19
C ARG A 383 8.99 -14.53 -199.02
N SER A 384 8.43 -14.52 -197.82
CA SER A 384 7.12 -15.14 -197.53
C SER A 384 5.97 -14.41 -198.23
N GLY A 385 6.05 -13.08 -198.34
CA GLY A 385 5.10 -12.24 -199.08
C GLY A 385 5.10 -12.54 -200.59
N GLU A 386 6.29 -12.62 -201.21
CA GLU A 386 6.41 -12.96 -202.64
C GLU A 386 5.93 -14.38 -202.96
N GLN A 387 6.26 -15.37 -202.11
CA GLN A 387 5.81 -16.75 -202.31
C GLN A 387 4.30 -16.92 -202.11
N ARG A 388 3.68 -16.18 -201.17
CA ARG A 388 2.21 -16.21 -200.99
C ARG A 388 1.46 -15.60 -202.17
N ALA A 389 2.01 -14.55 -202.80
CA ALA A 389 1.43 -13.98 -204.01
C ALA A 389 1.50 -14.96 -205.20
N ALA A 390 2.60 -15.69 -205.35
CA ALA A 390 2.77 -16.68 -206.41
C ALA A 390 1.86 -17.93 -206.26
N VAL A 391 1.67 -18.44 -205.03
CA VAL A 391 0.83 -19.62 -204.81
C VAL A 391 -0.66 -19.31 -204.91
N ALA A 392 -1.10 -18.13 -204.45
CA ALA A 392 -2.48 -17.68 -204.64
C ALA A 392 -2.87 -17.64 -206.12
N GLN A 393 -1.92 -17.30 -207.00
CA GLN A 393 -2.12 -17.27 -208.45
C GLN A 393 -2.26 -18.68 -209.08
N VAL A 394 -1.55 -19.68 -208.54
CA VAL A 394 -1.68 -21.10 -208.97
C VAL A 394 -2.95 -21.74 -208.41
N GLN A 395 -3.34 -21.42 -207.18
CA GLN A 395 -4.61 -21.87 -206.60
C GLN A 395 -5.82 -21.36 -207.40
N GLN A 396 -5.73 -20.16 -207.98
CA GLN A 396 -6.78 -19.59 -208.83
C GLN A 396 -6.90 -20.34 -210.18
N GLN A 397 -5.82 -20.94 -210.70
CA GLN A 397 -5.87 -21.76 -211.92
C GLN A 397 -6.39 -23.18 -211.69
N ILE A 398 -6.08 -23.81 -210.54
CA ILE A 398 -6.55 -25.16 -210.23
C ILE A 398 -8.04 -25.16 -209.86
N GLN A 399 -8.54 -24.11 -209.20
CA GLN A 399 -9.98 -23.99 -208.91
C GLN A 399 -10.85 -23.87 -210.18
N VAL A 400 -10.30 -23.38 -211.30
CA VAL A 400 -10.99 -23.39 -212.61
C VAL A 400 -11.07 -24.82 -213.16
N LEU A 401 -10.02 -25.64 -213.01
CA LEU A 401 -10.04 -27.05 -213.42
C LEU A 401 -10.87 -27.95 -212.47
N ALA A 402 -11.04 -27.51 -211.22
CA ALA A 402 -12.01 -28.10 -210.29
C ALA A 402 -13.47 -27.84 -210.73
N ALA A 403 -13.75 -27.01 -211.73
CA ALA A 403 -15.11 -26.77 -212.22
C ALA A 403 -15.50 -27.67 -213.41
N GLU A 404 -14.55 -28.10 -214.25
CA GLU A 404 -14.85 -28.91 -215.44
C GLU A 404 -14.95 -30.42 -215.14
N GLY A 405 -14.16 -30.96 -214.20
CA GLY A 405 -14.22 -32.39 -213.85
C GLY A 405 -15.47 -32.79 -213.05
N ARG A 406 -16.00 -31.88 -212.22
CA ARG A 406 -17.27 -32.07 -211.51
C ARG A 406 -18.47 -32.17 -212.46
N GLY A 407 -18.35 -31.71 -213.70
CA GLY A 407 -19.38 -31.87 -214.73
C GLY A 407 -19.47 -33.27 -215.34
N VAL A 408 -18.43 -34.10 -215.26
CA VAL A 408 -18.37 -35.40 -215.97
C VAL A 408 -18.69 -36.61 -215.06
N ASP A 409 -18.30 -36.61 -213.78
CA ASP A 409 -18.56 -37.78 -212.91
C ASP A 409 -19.95 -37.78 -212.24
N GLU A 410 -20.59 -36.62 -212.16
CA GLU A 410 -22.03 -36.50 -211.87
C GLU A 410 -22.87 -37.23 -212.95
N GLN A 411 -22.34 -37.40 -214.18
CA GLN A 411 -22.96 -38.21 -215.23
C GLN A 411 -22.72 -39.73 -215.04
N LEU A 412 -21.64 -40.15 -214.36
CA LEU A 412 -21.37 -41.57 -214.07
C LEU A 412 -22.18 -42.10 -212.88
N LYS A 413 -22.44 -41.23 -211.88
CA LYS A 413 -23.47 -41.46 -210.85
C LYS A 413 -24.85 -41.74 -211.48
N GLN A 414 -25.19 -41.12 -212.61
CA GLN A 414 -26.46 -41.37 -213.31
C GLN A 414 -26.51 -42.66 -214.14
N LEU A 415 -25.38 -43.31 -214.43
CA LEU A 415 -25.34 -44.58 -215.20
C LEU A 415 -25.19 -45.84 -214.34
N GLN A 416 -24.57 -45.80 -213.15
CA GLN A 416 -24.53 -46.98 -212.24
C GLN A 416 -25.74 -47.10 -211.32
N LEU A 417 -26.37 -45.98 -210.93
CA LEU A 417 -27.77 -46.02 -210.50
C LEU A 417 -28.67 -46.57 -211.61
N ARG A 418 -28.30 -46.49 -212.90
CA ARG A 418 -29.02 -47.18 -213.99
C ARG A 418 -28.72 -48.68 -214.09
N ARG A 419 -27.66 -49.16 -213.41
CA ARG A 419 -27.46 -50.58 -213.06
C ARG A 419 -28.15 -50.99 -211.75
N GLU A 420 -29.02 -50.12 -211.19
CA GLU A 420 -30.26 -50.52 -210.49
C GLU A 420 -30.80 -51.84 -211.06
N ARG A 421 -30.93 -51.88 -212.37
CA ARG A 421 -32.22 -52.32 -212.87
C ARG A 421 -32.28 -53.77 -213.29
N LEU A 422 -31.17 -54.50 -213.21
CA LEU A 422 -31.05 -55.79 -213.89
C LEU A 422 -30.53 -56.95 -213.04
N ALA A 423 -30.18 -56.78 -211.75
CA ALA A 423 -29.80 -57.93 -210.90
C ALA A 423 -30.69 -58.13 -209.65
N GLY A 424 -31.73 -57.32 -209.45
CA GLY A 424 -32.86 -57.67 -208.59
C GLY A 424 -33.68 -58.87 -209.08
N GLU A 425 -33.12 -59.81 -209.84
CA GLU A 425 -33.97 -60.72 -210.63
C GLU A 425 -33.75 -62.20 -210.41
N GLN A 426 -32.66 -62.66 -209.78
CA GLN A 426 -32.44 -64.09 -209.79
C GLN A 426 -32.06 -64.65 -208.43
N ARG A 427 -33.16 -64.93 -207.70
CA ARG A 427 -33.44 -66.24 -207.12
C ARG A 427 -32.66 -66.64 -205.88
N GLY A 428 -33.46 -67.11 -204.94
CA GLY A 428 -33.21 -68.41 -204.30
C GLY A 428 -32.92 -68.28 -202.84
#